data_AF-A0A162IQE8-F1
#
_entry.id   AF-A0A162IQE8-F1
#
_cell.length_a   1.000
_cell.length_b   1.000
_cell.length_c   1.000
_cell.angle_alpha   90.00
_cell.angle_beta   90.00
_cell.angle_gamma   90.00
#
_symmetry.space_group_name_H-M   'P 1'
#
loop_
_entity.id
_entity.type
_entity.pdbx_description
1 polymer ?
#
loop_
_entity_poly.entity_id
_entity_poly.type
_entity_poly.pdbx_seq_one_letter_code
_entity_poly.pdbx_strand_id
1 'polypeptide(L)'
;MTFGENLKKVRQLHGDSLRKLAEKTDVVFTYIDKIEKGVSPISKNMFEKIIKVYPLQEQTLTKAYLEEVLPERILKNIGLKIEDDFLSNMKNLIKMLDKENQKLAFLYIIERLEFTSMKNGTYDKIKKLLEEVKEKINKT
;
A
#
# COMPACT_ATOMS: atom_id res chain seq x y z
N MET A 1 7.97 -11.87 2.88
CA MET A 1 9.36 -11.39 3.02
C MET A 1 9.40 -10.41 4.18
N THR A 2 10.41 -10.49 5.03
CA THR A 2 10.58 -9.51 6.13
C THR A 2 11.08 -8.17 5.60
N PHE A 3 11.06 -7.13 6.43
CA PHE A 3 11.69 -5.86 6.08
C PHE A 3 13.18 -6.06 5.79
N GLY A 4 13.88 -6.86 6.62
CA GLY A 4 15.30 -7.16 6.46
C GLY A 4 15.64 -7.79 5.10
N GLU A 5 14.83 -8.73 4.61
CA GLU A 5 15.02 -9.34 3.29
C GLU A 5 14.81 -8.34 2.15
N ASN A 6 13.80 -7.45 2.28
CA ASN A 6 13.58 -6.37 1.32
C ASN A 6 14.76 -5.40 1.29
N LEU A 7 15.24 -4.96 2.47
CA LEU A 7 16.39 -4.08 2.58
C LEU A 7 17.63 -4.67 1.94
N LYS A 8 17.92 -5.96 2.18
CA LYS A 8 19.05 -6.66 1.58
C LYS A 8 18.99 -6.65 0.06
N LYS A 9 17.81 -6.93 -0.52
CA LYS A 9 17.60 -6.88 -1.98
C LYS A 9 17.85 -5.48 -2.54
N VAL A 10 17.29 -4.45 -1.92
CA VAL A 10 17.48 -3.06 -2.34
C VAL A 10 18.95 -2.67 -2.25
N ARG A 11 19.62 -2.97 -1.13
CA ARG A 11 21.04 -2.68 -0.95
C ARG A 11 21.90 -3.34 -2.05
N GLN A 12 21.64 -4.62 -2.34
CA GLN A 12 22.36 -5.34 -3.39
C GLN A 12 22.07 -4.81 -4.79
N LEU A 13 20.83 -4.40 -5.08
CA LEU A 13 20.46 -3.75 -6.34
C LEU A 13 21.27 -2.47 -6.60
N HIS A 14 21.55 -1.70 -5.55
CA HIS A 14 22.37 -0.49 -5.61
C HIS A 14 23.88 -0.74 -5.51
N GLY A 15 24.31 -2.02 -5.48
CA GLY A 15 25.72 -2.39 -5.36
C GLY A 15 26.37 -1.95 -4.04
N ASP A 16 25.56 -1.71 -3.00
CA ASP A 16 26.06 -1.25 -1.72
C ASP A 16 26.46 -2.43 -0.83
N SER A 17 27.64 -2.36 -0.22
CA SER A 17 28.02 -3.28 0.85
C SER A 17 27.34 -2.86 2.16
N LEU A 18 27.36 -3.72 3.18
CA LEU A 18 26.89 -3.35 4.52
C LEU A 18 27.63 -2.12 5.06
N ARG A 19 28.93 -2.00 4.77
CA ARG A 19 29.75 -0.84 5.16
C ARG A 19 29.37 0.42 4.40
N LYS A 20 29.11 0.30 3.10
CA LYS A 20 28.70 1.44 2.27
C LYS A 20 27.33 1.98 2.68
N LEU A 21 26.37 1.10 3.01
CA LEU A 21 25.09 1.54 3.56
C LEU A 21 25.25 2.16 4.96
N ALA A 22 26.12 1.58 5.80
CA ALA A 22 26.45 2.14 7.12
C ALA A 22 26.99 3.57 7.03
N GLU A 23 27.89 3.84 6.09
CA GLU A 23 28.42 5.18 5.83
C GLU A 23 27.32 6.15 5.37
N LYS A 24 26.48 5.74 4.41
CA LYS A 24 25.39 6.58 3.90
C LYS A 24 24.31 6.90 4.94
N THR A 25 24.08 5.98 5.87
CA THR A 25 23.05 6.13 6.91
C THR A 25 23.62 6.61 8.24
N ASP A 26 24.93 6.72 8.40
CA ASP A 26 25.55 6.98 9.72
C ASP A 26 24.99 6.03 10.79
N VAL A 27 25.01 4.72 10.47
CA VAL A 27 24.55 3.64 11.32
C VAL A 27 25.55 2.50 11.26
N VAL A 28 25.88 1.89 12.40
CA VAL A 28 26.88 0.82 12.47
C VAL A 28 26.44 -0.38 11.63
N PHE A 29 27.33 -0.87 10.76
CA PHE A 29 27.04 -1.96 9.81
C PHE A 29 26.55 -3.25 10.49
N THR A 30 26.93 -3.50 11.74
CA THR A 30 26.49 -4.67 12.52
C THR A 30 25.00 -4.60 12.87
N TYR A 31 24.45 -3.40 13.04
CA TYR A 31 23.01 -3.22 13.24
C TYR A 31 22.25 -3.46 11.94
N ILE A 32 22.76 -2.98 10.80
CA ILE A 32 22.22 -3.27 9.47
C ILE A 32 22.20 -4.77 9.20
N ASP A 33 23.30 -5.48 9.47
CA ASP A 33 23.40 -6.93 9.31
C ASP A 33 22.37 -7.69 10.16
N LYS A 34 22.15 -7.26 11.41
CA LYS A 34 21.12 -7.84 12.29
C LYS A 34 19.70 -7.60 11.76
N ILE A 35 19.43 -6.42 11.20
CA ILE A 35 18.13 -6.12 10.55
C ILE A 35 17.94 -7.03 9.34
N GLU A 36 18.94 -7.13 8.43
CA GLU A 36 18.83 -7.97 7.23
C GLU A 36 18.63 -9.46 7.53
N LYS A 37 19.13 -9.92 8.69
CA LYS A 37 18.94 -11.30 9.18
C LYS A 37 17.67 -11.50 10.01
N GLY A 38 16.89 -10.45 10.26
CA GLY A 38 15.70 -10.51 11.12
C GLY A 38 16.00 -10.72 12.61
N VAL A 39 17.26 -10.52 13.03
CA VAL A 39 17.69 -10.67 14.43
C VAL A 39 17.30 -9.44 15.26
N SER A 40 17.18 -8.28 14.62
CA SER A 40 16.78 -7.05 15.30
C SER A 40 15.74 -6.31 14.48
N PRO A 41 14.67 -5.79 15.10
CA PRO A 41 13.70 -4.97 14.39
C PRO A 41 14.34 -3.65 13.98
N ILE A 42 13.81 -3.09 12.90
CA ILE A 42 14.22 -1.76 12.45
C ILE A 42 13.57 -0.67 13.32
N SER A 43 14.40 0.28 13.78
CA SER A 43 13.90 1.48 14.45
C SER A 43 13.36 2.50 13.44
N LYS A 44 12.39 3.33 13.87
CA LYS A 44 11.85 4.43 13.06
C LYS A 44 12.97 5.34 12.51
N ASN A 45 13.93 5.71 13.37
CA ASN A 45 15.04 6.57 12.94
C ASN A 45 15.85 5.92 11.82
N MET A 46 16.17 4.64 11.93
CA MET A 46 16.89 3.93 10.87
C MET A 46 16.06 3.84 9.59
N PHE A 47 14.76 3.61 9.69
CA PHE A 47 13.87 3.58 8.53
C PHE A 47 13.90 4.91 7.77
N GLU A 48 13.75 6.04 8.46
CA GLU A 48 13.82 7.38 7.86
C GLU A 48 15.17 7.62 7.14
N LYS A 49 16.27 7.15 7.71
CA LYS A 49 17.60 7.25 7.08
C LYS A 49 17.70 6.38 5.81
N ILE A 50 17.16 5.16 5.84
CA ILE A 50 17.15 4.26 4.68
C ILE A 50 16.34 4.85 3.53
N ILE A 51 15.16 5.41 3.80
CA ILE A 51 14.30 6.00 2.75
C ILE A 51 15.02 7.16 2.05
N LYS A 52 15.77 7.98 2.79
CA LYS A 52 16.60 9.05 2.21
C LYS A 52 17.71 8.53 1.29
N VAL A 53 18.26 7.35 1.60
CA VAL A 53 19.32 6.72 0.80
C VAL A 53 18.75 6.02 -0.44
N TYR A 54 17.56 5.42 -0.34
CA TYR A 54 16.90 4.68 -1.42
C TYR A 54 15.47 5.22 -1.72
N PRO A 55 15.34 6.48 -2.18
CA PRO A 55 14.02 7.10 -2.37
C PRO A 55 13.18 6.39 -3.44
N LEU A 56 13.81 5.80 -4.46
CA LEU A 56 13.13 5.07 -5.52
C LEU A 56 12.47 3.76 -5.04
N GLN A 57 12.86 3.25 -3.87
CA GLN A 57 12.31 2.04 -3.27
C GLN A 57 11.44 2.34 -2.06
N GLU A 58 11.07 3.61 -1.84
CA GLU A 58 10.31 4.06 -0.68
C GLU A 58 9.00 3.31 -0.52
N GLN A 59 8.23 3.12 -1.60
CA GLN A 59 6.96 2.39 -1.54
C GLN A 59 7.15 0.95 -1.07
N THR A 60 8.13 0.24 -1.64
CA THR A 60 8.41 -1.16 -1.30
C THR A 60 8.90 -1.30 0.14
N LEU A 61 9.81 -0.43 0.57
CA LEU A 61 10.38 -0.46 1.92
C LEU A 61 9.34 -0.04 2.97
N THR A 62 8.50 0.94 2.66
CA THR A 62 7.39 1.36 3.53
C THR A 62 6.39 0.23 3.71
N LYS A 63 5.99 -0.45 2.64
CA LYS A 63 5.08 -1.60 2.74
C LYS A 63 5.67 -2.68 3.65
N ALA A 64 6.93 -3.06 3.42
CA ALA A 64 7.60 -4.08 4.23
C ALA A 64 7.74 -3.66 5.71
N TYR A 65 8.00 -2.38 5.98
CA TYR A 65 8.10 -1.84 7.33
C TYR A 65 6.75 -1.89 8.06
N LEU A 66 5.67 -1.47 7.40
CA LEU A 66 4.34 -1.48 7.97
C LEU A 66 3.84 -2.91 8.22
N GLU A 67 4.10 -3.84 7.30
CA GLU A 67 3.76 -5.26 7.48
C GLU A 67 4.47 -5.92 8.67
N GLU A 68 5.67 -5.46 9.02
CA GLU A 68 6.45 -5.97 10.14
C GLU A 68 6.05 -5.34 11.48
N VAL A 69 5.74 -4.04 11.49
CA VAL A 69 5.48 -3.28 12.74
C VAL A 69 4.01 -3.31 13.15
N LEU A 70 3.08 -3.34 12.19
CA LEU A 70 1.65 -3.21 12.50
C LEU A 70 1.00 -4.55 12.83
N PRO A 71 0.12 -4.60 13.85
CA PRO A 71 -0.72 -5.76 14.11
C PRO A 71 -1.59 -6.13 12.91
N GLU A 72 -1.87 -7.43 12.75
CA GLU A 72 -2.66 -7.93 11.62
C GLU A 72 -4.04 -7.27 11.48
N ARG A 73 -4.70 -6.96 12.61
CA ARG A 73 -6.00 -6.26 12.61
C ARG A 73 -5.89 -4.91 11.92
N ILE A 74 -4.80 -4.17 12.17
CA ILE A 74 -4.57 -2.85 11.60
C ILE A 74 -4.22 -2.98 10.11
N LEU A 75 -3.37 -3.95 9.75
CA LEU A 75 -3.03 -4.24 8.35
C LEU A 75 -4.26 -4.59 7.50
N LYS A 76 -5.22 -5.35 8.06
CA LYS A 76 -6.50 -5.67 7.41
C LYS A 76 -7.38 -4.43 7.25
N ASN A 77 -7.45 -3.57 8.28
CA ASN A 77 -8.27 -2.36 8.24
C ASN A 77 -7.73 -1.30 7.26
N ILE A 78 -6.42 -1.23 7.06
CA ILE A 78 -5.77 -0.27 6.13
C ILE A 78 -5.71 -0.85 4.70
N GLY A 79 -6.06 -2.12 4.48
CA GLY A 79 -5.99 -2.77 3.17
C GLY A 79 -4.57 -3.15 2.73
N LEU A 80 -3.54 -3.01 3.58
CA LEU A 80 -2.14 -3.30 3.24
C LEU A 80 -1.87 -4.79 3.00
N LYS A 81 -2.61 -5.68 3.69
CA LYS A 81 -2.52 -7.14 3.49
C LYS A 81 -3.38 -7.64 2.30
N ILE A 82 -4.25 -6.79 1.75
CA ILE A 82 -5.13 -7.12 0.63
C ILE A 82 -5.25 -5.88 -0.27
N GLU A 83 -4.23 -5.63 -1.09
CA GLU A 83 -4.54 -5.17 -2.45
C GLU A 83 -4.54 -6.43 -3.31
N ASP A 84 -5.74 -6.99 -3.37
CA ASP A 84 -6.20 -7.87 -4.43
C ASP A 84 -5.80 -7.21 -5.76
N ASP A 85 -4.89 -7.85 -6.50
CA ASP A 85 -4.47 -7.47 -7.86
C ASP A 85 -5.67 -7.03 -8.72
N PHE A 86 -6.82 -7.66 -8.46
CA PHE A 86 -8.12 -7.33 -9.01
C PHE A 86 -8.55 -5.85 -8.90
N LEU A 87 -8.56 -5.22 -7.72
CA LEU A 87 -9.07 -3.84 -7.59
C LEU A 87 -8.14 -2.81 -8.26
N SER A 88 -6.83 -3.07 -8.20
CA SER A 88 -5.83 -2.27 -8.91
C SER A 88 -6.00 -2.40 -10.42
N ASN A 89 -6.17 -3.63 -10.93
CA ASN A 89 -6.42 -3.89 -12.34
C ASN A 89 -7.74 -3.27 -12.80
N MET A 90 -8.81 -3.37 -12.01
CA MET A 90 -10.10 -2.71 -12.30
C MET A 90 -9.95 -1.19 -12.36
N LYS A 91 -9.20 -0.58 -11.43
CA LYS A 91 -8.90 0.85 -11.47
C LYS A 91 -8.14 1.24 -12.74
N ASN A 92 -7.18 0.42 -13.17
CA ASN A 92 -6.43 0.66 -14.40
C ASN A 92 -7.32 0.54 -15.65
N LEU A 93 -8.20 -0.47 -15.70
CA LEU A 93 -9.17 -0.64 -16.78
C LEU A 93 -10.11 0.57 -16.90
N ILE A 94 -10.67 1.04 -15.78
CA ILE A 94 -11.57 2.21 -15.79
C ILE A 94 -10.82 3.45 -16.30
N LYS A 95 -9.56 3.66 -15.91
CA LYS A 95 -8.75 4.79 -16.38
C LYS A 95 -8.47 4.80 -17.89
N MET A 96 -8.56 3.65 -18.56
CA MET A 96 -8.40 3.55 -20.01
C MET A 96 -9.63 4.04 -20.79
N LEU A 97 -10.78 4.16 -20.14
CA LEU A 97 -12.00 4.71 -20.72
C LEU A 97 -11.92 6.24 -20.78
N ASP A 98 -12.65 6.87 -21.70
CA ASP A 98 -12.88 8.31 -21.65
C ASP A 98 -13.76 8.70 -20.44
N LYS A 99 -13.81 10.00 -20.14
CA LYS A 99 -14.50 10.50 -18.95
C LYS A 99 -15.98 10.13 -18.90
N GLU A 100 -16.66 10.10 -20.04
CA GLU A 100 -18.08 9.78 -20.11
C GLU A 100 -18.29 8.30 -19.78
N ASN A 101 -17.50 7.42 -20.39
CA ASN A 101 -17.55 5.99 -20.13
C ASN A 101 -17.05 5.62 -18.72
N GLN A 102 -16.10 6.36 -18.14
CA GLN A 102 -15.73 6.23 -16.72
C GLN A 102 -16.94 6.50 -15.81
N LYS A 103 -17.66 7.59 -16.07
CA LYS A 103 -18.83 7.99 -15.30
C LYS A 103 -19.92 6.91 -15.36
N LEU A 104 -20.21 6.41 -16.56
CA LEU A 104 -21.18 5.34 -16.78
C LEU A 104 -20.80 4.05 -16.05
N ALA A 105 -19.53 3.63 -16.12
CA ALA A 105 -19.05 2.44 -15.42
C ALA A 105 -19.30 2.52 -13.90
N PHE A 106 -19.00 3.67 -13.28
CA PHE A 106 -19.28 3.86 -11.85
C PHE A 106 -20.78 3.88 -11.53
N LEU A 107 -21.62 4.48 -12.39
CA LEU A 107 -23.07 4.47 -12.21
C LEU A 107 -23.63 3.04 -12.25
N TYR A 108 -23.20 2.20 -13.18
CA TYR A 108 -23.65 0.80 -13.24
C TYR A 108 -23.25 -0.01 -12.00
N ILE A 109 -22.03 0.22 -11.46
CA ILE A 109 -21.60 -0.41 -10.22
C ILE A 109 -22.53 0.02 -9.07
N ILE A 110 -22.87 1.31 -8.98
CA ILE A 110 -23.77 1.84 -7.96
C ILE A 110 -25.17 1.24 -8.08
N GLU A 111 -25.76 1.26 -9.27
CA GLU A 111 -27.09 0.67 -9.52
C GLU A 111 -27.13 -0.79 -9.09
N ARG A 112 -26.06 -1.54 -9.37
CA ARG A 112 -25.97 -2.94 -8.97
C ARG A 112 -25.90 -3.12 -7.45
N LEU A 113 -25.16 -2.24 -6.76
CA LEU A 113 -25.07 -2.24 -5.29
C LEU A 113 -26.40 -1.84 -4.64
N GLU A 114 -27.10 -0.86 -5.21
CA GLU A 114 -28.44 -0.45 -4.78
C GLU A 114 -29.43 -1.61 -4.87
N PHE A 115 -29.54 -2.21 -6.05
CA PHE A 115 -30.44 -3.34 -6.28
C PHE A 115 -30.15 -4.49 -5.31
N THR A 116 -28.88 -4.86 -5.14
CA THR A 116 -28.48 -5.99 -4.30
C THR A 116 -28.73 -5.71 -2.82
N SER A 117 -28.47 -4.50 -2.36
CA SER A 117 -28.68 -4.11 -0.96
C SER A 117 -30.17 -3.96 -0.61
N MET A 118 -31.00 -3.50 -1.55
CA MET A 118 -32.45 -3.52 -1.40
C MET A 118 -32.96 -4.96 -1.27
N LYS A 119 -32.51 -5.86 -2.16
CA LYS A 119 -32.87 -7.28 -2.11
C LYS A 119 -32.46 -7.95 -0.79
N ASN A 120 -31.31 -7.59 -0.24
CA ASN A 120 -30.75 -8.21 0.96
C ASN A 120 -31.10 -7.46 2.26
N GLY A 121 -31.95 -6.42 2.21
CA GLY A 121 -32.36 -5.64 3.38
C GLY A 121 -31.24 -4.83 4.05
N THR A 122 -30.16 -4.53 3.32
CA THR A 122 -29.00 -3.77 3.83
C THR A 122 -28.91 -2.35 3.28
N TYR A 123 -29.89 -1.92 2.48
CA TYR A 123 -29.88 -0.62 1.80
C TYR A 123 -29.64 0.55 2.76
N ASP A 124 -30.33 0.60 3.90
CA ASP A 124 -30.20 1.71 4.87
C ASP A 124 -28.78 1.88 5.41
N LYS A 125 -28.01 0.79 5.50
CA LYS A 125 -26.61 0.82 5.96
C LYS A 125 -25.68 1.50 4.96
N ILE A 126 -25.99 1.39 3.66
CA ILE A 126 -25.11 1.87 2.59
C ILE A 126 -25.65 3.12 1.88
N LYS A 127 -26.92 3.47 2.10
CA LYS A 127 -27.60 4.59 1.46
C LYS A 127 -26.80 5.89 1.49
N LYS A 128 -26.35 6.31 2.68
CA LYS A 128 -25.57 7.55 2.84
C LYS A 128 -24.28 7.53 1.99
N LEU A 129 -23.58 6.40 1.99
CA LEU A 129 -22.35 6.25 1.23
C LEU A 129 -22.60 6.26 -0.29
N LEU A 130 -23.68 5.62 -0.75
CA LEU A 130 -24.05 5.63 -2.16
C LEU A 130 -24.36 7.04 -2.68
N GLU A 131 -25.10 7.83 -1.90
CA GLU A 131 -25.40 9.23 -2.24
C GLU A 131 -24.11 10.07 -2.32
N GLU A 132 -23.21 9.96 -1.33
CA GLU A 132 -21.92 10.66 -1.35
C GLU A 132 -21.06 10.31 -2.57
N VAL A 133 -21.09 9.05 -3.01
CA VAL A 133 -20.35 8.60 -4.19
C VAL A 133 -21.02 9.10 -5.49
N LYS A 134 -22.35 9.03 -5.60
CA LYS A 134 -23.11 9.58 -6.74
C LYS A 134 -22.81 11.06 -6.95
N GLU A 135 -22.77 11.84 -5.87
CA GLU A 135 -22.41 13.27 -5.95
C GLU A 135 -21.02 13.50 -6.53
N LYS A 136 -20.02 12.71 -6.10
CA LYS A 136 -18.64 12.85 -6.58
C LYS A 136 -18.50 12.49 -8.06
N ILE A 137 -19.20 11.44 -8.50
CA ILE A 137 -19.25 11.04 -9.91
C ILE A 137 -19.85 12.15 -10.78
N ASN A 138 -20.85 12.87 -10.27
CA ASN A 138 -21.46 13.98 -11.01
C ASN A 138 -20.61 15.25 -11.06
N LYS A 139 -19.66 15.40 -10.13
CA LYS A 139 -18.72 16.54 -10.05
C LYS A 139 -17.41 16.31 -10.83
N THR A 140 -17.19 15.11 -11.37
CA THR A 140 -15.98 14.69 -12.10
C THR A 140 -16.21 14.75 -13.61
#